data_AF-A0AA36AU10-F1
#
_entry.id   AF-A0AA36AU10-F1
#
_cell.length_a   1.000
_cell.length_b   1.000
_cell.length_c   1.000
_cell.angle_alpha   90.00
_cell.angle_beta   90.00
_cell.angle_gamma   90.00
#
_symmetry.space_group_name_H-M   'P 1'
#
loop_
_entity.id
_entity.type
_entity.pdbx_description
1 polymer ?
#
loop_
_entity_poly.entity_id
_entity_poly.type
_entity_poly.pdbx_seq_one_letter_code
_entity_poly.pdbx_strand_id
1 'polypeptide(L)'
;MIKEDLYRIIQRCSFGRKKYPAIYWYSIENKNARKRYGGRLDLVELVSFINEQTYIMRQPGGELEEMAGRVEALDKLVVENVEQIYEGKKLKKLLKTLKNDYSRNELEKYYTYIIENIHSTRSSDFLEEERGEVLKKLSDRVLTPVQMDKLRRKQNILHKFIDEIAMYLINKNGIDTSLGGMEDPSWQDAFSGSFETFDTSKTTKQKKITKHEEL
;
A
#
# COMPACT_ATOMS: atom_id res chain seq x y z
N MET A 1 3.46 41.16 -22.61
CA MET A 1 4.66 41.44 -23.45
C MET A 1 5.93 40.82 -22.89
N ILE A 2 6.53 41.29 -21.79
CA ILE A 2 7.84 40.76 -21.31
C ILE A 2 7.82 39.25 -20.98
N LYS A 3 6.71 38.71 -20.44
CA LYS A 3 6.58 37.29 -20.09
C LYS A 3 6.40 36.37 -21.31
N GLU A 4 5.64 36.79 -22.33
CA GLU A 4 5.50 36.03 -23.58
C GLU A 4 6.85 35.86 -24.29
N ASP A 5 7.65 36.93 -24.32
CA ASP A 5 8.96 36.92 -24.98
C ASP A 5 9.94 36.00 -24.25
N LEU A 6 9.93 36.03 -22.91
CA LEU A 6 10.75 35.13 -22.09
C LEU A 6 10.40 33.64 -22.32
N TYR A 7 9.11 33.31 -22.42
CA TYR A 7 8.67 31.94 -22.70
C TYR A 7 9.16 31.46 -24.09
N ARG A 8 9.02 32.32 -25.11
CA ARG A 8 9.50 32.02 -26.47
C ARG A 8 11.02 31.86 -26.54
N ILE A 9 11.77 32.69 -25.80
CA ILE A 9 13.23 32.58 -25.69
C ILE A 9 13.61 31.25 -25.04
N ILE A 10 13.02 30.91 -23.90
CA ILE A 10 13.28 29.64 -23.20
C ILE A 10 12.92 28.44 -24.08
N GLN A 11 11.78 28.47 -24.77
CA GLN A 11 11.38 27.42 -25.70
C GLN A 11 12.43 27.24 -26.80
N ARG A 12 12.82 28.33 -27.48
CA ARG A 12 13.71 28.27 -28.64
C ARG A 12 15.14 27.91 -28.28
N CYS A 13 15.68 28.52 -27.23
CA CYS A 13 17.07 28.36 -26.82
C CYS A 13 17.30 27.09 -25.99
N SER A 14 16.35 26.72 -25.12
CA SER A 14 16.55 25.64 -24.15
C SER A 14 15.85 24.33 -24.53
N PHE A 15 14.69 24.36 -25.20
CA PHE A 15 13.90 23.14 -25.45
C PHE A 15 13.78 22.75 -26.93
N GLY A 16 14.10 23.67 -27.84
CA GLY A 16 13.92 23.53 -29.27
C GLY A 16 12.44 23.62 -29.70
N ARG A 17 12.19 23.69 -31.01
CA ARG A 17 10.83 23.67 -31.58
C ARG A 17 10.29 22.24 -31.58
N LYS A 18 9.76 21.78 -30.44
CA LYS A 18 9.12 20.44 -30.33
C LYS A 18 7.59 20.57 -30.23
N LYS A 19 6.90 19.48 -30.63
CA LYS A 19 5.44 19.33 -30.47
C LYS A 19 5.08 19.29 -28.98
N TYR A 20 3.93 19.90 -28.65
CA TYR A 20 3.39 19.96 -27.29
C TYR A 20 2.35 18.87 -27.06
N PRO A 21 2.16 18.45 -25.78
CA PRO A 21 2.94 18.83 -24.60
C PRO A 21 4.31 18.14 -24.57
N ALA A 22 5.28 18.75 -23.88
CA ALA A 22 6.64 18.23 -23.72
C ALA A 22 7.00 18.19 -22.23
N ILE A 23 7.34 16.99 -21.75
CA ILE A 23 7.66 16.75 -20.34
C ILE A 23 9.18 16.51 -20.20
N TYR A 24 9.77 17.15 -19.20
CA TYR A 24 11.19 17.04 -18.89
C TYR A 24 11.37 16.76 -17.39
N TRP A 25 12.27 15.83 -17.08
CA TRP A 25 12.69 15.51 -15.72
C TRP A 25 13.98 16.24 -15.37
N TYR A 26 14.02 16.78 -14.15
CA TYR A 26 15.18 17.42 -13.56
C TYR A 26 15.47 16.72 -12.23
N SER A 27 16.63 16.08 -12.11
CA SER A 27 17.02 15.47 -10.85
C SER A 27 17.52 16.53 -9.87
N ILE A 28 17.37 16.26 -8.58
CA ILE A 28 17.91 17.15 -7.54
C ILE A 28 19.44 17.23 -7.60
N GLU A 29 20.10 16.14 -8.00
CA GLU A 29 21.55 16.00 -8.10
C GLU A 29 22.13 16.76 -9.30
N ASN A 30 21.39 16.84 -10.41
CA ASN A 30 21.87 17.47 -11.63
C ASN A 30 20.78 18.33 -12.28
N LYS A 31 20.68 19.58 -11.83
CA LYS A 31 19.72 20.57 -12.36
C LYS A 31 19.99 21.00 -13.81
N ASN A 32 21.21 20.76 -14.31
CA ASN A 32 21.61 21.16 -15.66
C ASN A 32 21.33 20.05 -16.70
N ALA A 33 21.36 18.79 -16.27
CA ALA A 33 20.99 17.65 -17.09
C ALA A 33 19.49 17.37 -17.00
N ARG A 34 18.78 17.64 -18.10
CA ARG A 34 17.35 17.33 -18.23
C ARG A 34 17.16 16.05 -19.04
N LYS A 35 16.32 15.14 -18.55
CA LYS A 35 15.89 13.96 -19.30
C LYS A 35 14.53 14.23 -19.92
N ARG A 36 14.40 14.09 -21.24
CA ARG A 36 13.10 14.24 -21.90
C ARG A 36 12.28 12.96 -21.70
N TYR A 37 11.03 13.12 -21.32
CA TYR A 37 10.06 12.03 -21.39
C TYR A 37 9.71 11.76 -22.86
N GLY A 38 10.03 10.56 -23.33
CA GLY A 38 9.83 10.13 -24.72
C GLY A 38 8.62 9.23 -24.94
N GLY A 39 7.95 8.81 -23.86
CA GLY A 39 6.79 7.93 -23.89
C GLY A 39 5.52 8.61 -24.36
N ARG A 40 4.45 7.81 -24.44
CA ARG A 40 3.09 8.25 -24.68
C ARG A 40 2.62 9.09 -23.50
N LEU A 41 1.72 10.04 -23.78
CA LEU A 41 1.09 10.85 -22.73
C LEU A 41 -0.06 10.07 -22.10
N ASP A 42 0.28 8.98 -21.43
CA ASP A 42 -0.63 8.23 -20.59
C ASP A 42 -0.14 8.27 -19.13
N LEU A 43 -1.07 8.00 -18.21
CA LEU A 43 -0.78 8.08 -16.79
C LEU A 43 0.17 6.96 -16.33
N VAL A 44 0.07 5.78 -16.94
CA VAL A 44 0.82 4.59 -16.53
C VAL A 44 2.30 4.71 -16.92
N GLU A 45 2.61 5.06 -18.17
CA GLU A 45 3.99 5.27 -18.62
C GLU A 45 4.61 6.49 -17.93
N LEU A 46 3.83 7.55 -17.64
CA LEU A 46 4.35 8.69 -16.90
C LEU A 46 4.73 8.32 -15.45
N VAL A 47 3.88 7.55 -14.77
CA VAL A 47 4.18 7.06 -13.41
C VAL A 47 5.35 6.09 -13.44
N SER A 48 5.41 5.17 -14.41
CA SER A 48 6.55 4.27 -14.60
C SER A 48 7.85 5.06 -14.78
N PHE A 49 7.85 6.10 -15.63
CA PHE A 49 8.99 6.98 -15.80
C PHE A 49 9.41 7.68 -14.50
N ILE A 50 8.46 8.17 -13.69
CA ILE A 50 8.76 8.78 -12.39
C ILE A 50 9.35 7.75 -11.43
N ASN A 51 8.80 6.54 -11.39
CA ASN A 51 9.28 5.45 -10.55
C ASN A 51 10.72 5.06 -10.92
N GLU A 52 11.06 5.01 -12.22
CA GLU A 52 12.44 4.80 -12.67
C GLU A 52 13.41 5.90 -12.23
N GLN A 53 12.95 7.15 -12.18
CA GLN A 53 13.81 8.27 -11.79
C GLN A 53 13.97 8.43 -10.28
N THR A 54 12.99 7.97 -9.49
CA THR A 54 12.94 8.18 -8.04
C THR A 54 13.16 6.91 -7.22
N TYR A 55 13.03 5.74 -7.85
CA TYR A 55 12.96 4.43 -7.20
C TYR A 55 11.81 4.34 -6.17
N ILE A 56 10.81 5.20 -6.29
CA ILE A 56 9.59 5.18 -5.50
C ILE A 56 8.56 4.42 -6.33
N MET A 57 7.99 3.35 -5.80
CA MET A 57 7.00 2.53 -6.53
C MET A 57 5.60 3.11 -6.35
N ARG A 58 5.24 4.14 -7.14
CA ARG A 58 3.88 4.71 -7.13
C ARG A 58 2.96 4.02 -8.12
N GLN A 59 1.67 4.01 -7.79
CA GLN A 59 0.58 3.61 -8.66
C GLN A 59 -0.07 4.83 -9.34
N PRO A 60 -0.82 4.63 -10.45
CA PRO A 60 -1.61 5.69 -11.11
C PRO A 60 -2.55 6.46 -10.17
N GLY A 61 -3.07 5.82 -9.13
CA GLY A 61 -3.91 6.46 -8.11
C GLY A 61 -3.16 7.36 -7.12
N GLY A 62 -1.84 7.48 -7.23
CA GLY A 62 -0.98 8.24 -6.33
C GLY A 62 -0.52 7.46 -5.09
N GLU A 63 -1.15 6.32 -4.81
CA GLU A 63 -0.76 5.41 -3.75
C GLU A 63 0.59 4.72 -4.03
N LEU A 64 1.18 4.12 -3.00
CA LEU A 64 2.38 3.30 -3.13
C LEU A 64 1.98 1.86 -3.45
N GLU A 65 2.75 1.19 -4.31
CA GLU A 65 2.61 -0.24 -4.52
C GLU A 65 2.90 -1.03 -3.24
N GLU A 66 2.37 -2.25 -3.15
CA GLU A 66 2.59 -3.17 -2.02
C GLU A 66 4.07 -3.54 -1.84
N MET A 67 4.87 -3.43 -2.90
CA MET A 67 6.32 -3.67 -2.85
C MET A 67 7.10 -2.46 -2.33
N ALA A 68 6.48 -1.28 -2.29
CA ALA A 68 7.16 -0.05 -1.90
C ALA A 68 7.64 -0.12 -0.45
N GLY A 69 8.92 0.17 -0.25
CA GLY A 69 9.54 0.14 1.08
C GLY A 69 9.97 -1.24 1.56
N ARG A 70 9.70 -2.30 0.79
CA ARG A 70 10.27 -3.62 1.06
C ARG A 70 11.72 -3.68 0.59
N VAL A 71 12.55 -4.43 1.30
CA VAL A 71 13.97 -4.61 0.98
C VAL A 71 14.17 -6.08 0.68
N GLU A 72 14.40 -6.41 -0.59
CA GLU A 72 14.41 -7.80 -1.08
C GLU A 72 15.36 -8.72 -0.28
N ALA A 73 16.54 -8.21 0.09
CA ALA A 73 17.50 -8.97 0.90
C ALA A 73 16.95 -9.28 2.32
N LEU A 74 16.21 -8.35 2.92
CA LEU A 74 15.59 -8.55 4.23
C LEU A 74 14.35 -9.44 4.13
N ASP A 75 13.55 -9.30 3.07
CA ASP A 75 12.41 -10.19 2.82
C ASP A 75 12.86 -11.64 2.70
N LYS A 76 13.94 -11.90 1.95
CA LYS A 76 14.55 -13.24 1.84
C LYS A 76 15.01 -13.77 3.19
N LEU A 77 15.69 -12.94 3.98
CA LEU A 77 16.14 -13.30 5.32
C LEU A 77 14.96 -13.65 6.24
N VAL A 78 13.86 -12.91 6.15
CA VAL A 78 12.63 -13.21 6.91
C VAL A 78 12.09 -14.59 6.50
N VAL A 79 11.91 -14.86 5.21
CA VAL A 79 11.41 -16.15 4.67
C VAL A 79 12.30 -17.32 5.13
N GLU A 80 13.62 -17.17 5.05
CA GLU A 80 14.56 -18.23 5.44
C GLU A 80 14.58 -18.50 6.95
N ASN A 81 14.16 -17.53 7.77
CA ASN A 81 14.27 -17.60 9.22
C ASN A 81 12.91 -17.48 9.94
N VAL A 82 11.78 -17.70 9.26
CA VAL A 82 10.43 -17.56 9.86
C VAL A 82 10.28 -18.41 11.13
N GLU A 83 10.72 -19.68 11.09
CA GLU A 83 10.71 -20.56 12.27
C GLU A 83 11.52 -19.96 13.42
N GLN A 84 12.71 -19.42 13.14
CA GLN A 84 13.58 -18.84 14.18
C GLN A 84 13.00 -17.55 14.75
N ILE A 85 12.34 -16.75 13.92
CA ILE A 85 11.68 -15.50 14.30
C ILE A 85 10.49 -15.81 15.20
N TYR A 86 9.66 -16.80 14.83
CA TYR A 86 8.46 -17.18 15.57
C TYR A 86 8.77 -17.97 16.85
N GLU A 87 9.62 -18.99 16.76
CA GLU A 87 9.95 -19.88 17.89
C GLU A 87 11.08 -19.33 18.78
N GLY A 88 11.81 -18.30 18.32
CA GLY A 88 12.89 -17.64 19.05
C GLY A 88 14.20 -18.41 19.14
N LYS A 89 14.30 -19.59 18.52
CA LYS A 89 15.54 -20.36 18.49
C LYS A 89 16.60 -19.62 17.67
N LYS A 90 17.79 -19.40 18.23
CA LYS A 90 18.96 -18.74 17.58
C LYS A 90 18.76 -17.27 17.13
N LEU A 91 17.65 -16.63 17.52
CA LEU A 91 17.31 -15.27 17.12
C LEU A 91 18.38 -14.22 17.46
N LYS A 92 19.10 -14.38 18.58
CA LYS A 92 20.17 -13.46 18.99
C LYS A 92 21.27 -13.32 17.93
N LYS A 93 21.56 -14.38 17.17
CA LYS A 93 22.54 -14.33 16.07
C LYS A 93 21.97 -13.55 14.88
N LEU A 94 20.73 -13.84 14.50
CA LEU A 94 20.02 -13.16 13.42
C LEU A 94 19.94 -11.64 13.66
N LEU A 95 19.53 -11.24 14.87
CA LEU A 95 19.44 -9.83 15.26
C LEU A 95 20.79 -9.13 15.25
N LYS A 96 21.88 -9.82 15.61
CA LYS A 96 23.23 -9.26 15.54
C LYS A 96 23.65 -9.01 14.08
N THR A 97 23.37 -9.96 13.18
CA THR A 97 23.62 -9.79 11.75
C THR A 97 22.80 -8.62 11.18
N LEU A 98 21.50 -8.56 11.49
CA LEU A 98 20.62 -7.47 11.07
C LEU A 98 21.10 -6.09 11.54
N LYS A 99 21.50 -5.96 12.81
CA LYS A 99 22.00 -4.69 13.35
C LYS A 99 23.32 -4.24 12.73
N ASN A 100 24.19 -5.18 12.33
CA ASN A 100 25.47 -4.86 11.71
C ASN A 100 25.32 -4.51 10.22
N ASP A 101 24.54 -5.31 9.49
CA ASP A 101 24.50 -5.26 8.02
C ASP A 101 23.34 -4.38 7.51
N TYR A 102 22.26 -4.25 8.29
CA TYR A 102 20.97 -3.65 7.89
C TYR A 102 20.40 -2.70 8.95
N SER A 103 21.18 -1.71 9.38
CA SER A 103 20.73 -0.67 10.34
C SER A 103 20.97 0.76 9.85
N ARG A 104 21.15 0.94 8.53
CA ARG A 104 21.50 2.23 7.95
C ARG A 104 20.26 3.10 7.77
N ASN A 105 19.19 2.49 7.28
CA ASN A 105 17.97 3.20 6.92
C ASN A 105 16.81 2.92 7.89
N GLU A 106 15.85 3.84 7.97
CA GLU A 106 14.70 3.71 8.87
C GLU A 106 13.87 2.44 8.61
N LEU A 107 13.74 2.04 7.35
CA LEU A 107 13.00 0.83 6.97
C LEU A 107 13.71 -0.41 7.50
N GLU A 108 15.02 -0.52 7.36
CA GLU A 108 15.82 -1.66 7.84
C GLU A 108 15.75 -1.78 9.38
N LYS A 109 15.78 -0.64 10.07
CA LYS A 109 15.55 -0.59 11.54
C LYS A 109 14.15 -1.10 11.90
N TYR A 110 13.16 -0.84 11.07
CA TYR A 110 11.79 -1.33 11.29
C TYR A 110 11.67 -2.85 11.13
N TYR A 111 12.38 -3.49 10.20
CA TYR A 111 12.48 -4.95 10.15
C TYR A 111 13.04 -5.52 11.45
N THR A 112 14.13 -4.93 11.95
CA THR A 112 14.75 -5.36 13.21
C THR A 112 13.77 -5.21 14.37
N TYR A 113 13.05 -4.08 14.46
CA TYR A 113 12.02 -3.83 15.47
C TYR A 113 10.91 -4.89 15.47
N ILE A 114 10.37 -5.23 14.29
CA ILE A 114 9.32 -6.26 14.18
C ILE A 114 9.85 -7.61 14.69
N ILE A 115 11.04 -8.01 14.25
CA ILE A 115 11.65 -9.29 14.64
C ILE A 115 11.91 -9.36 16.16
N GLU A 116 12.36 -8.26 16.78
CA GLU A 116 12.58 -8.18 18.23
C GLU A 116 11.29 -8.34 19.03
N ASN A 117 10.19 -7.76 18.55
CA ASN A 117 8.92 -7.77 19.27
C ASN A 117 8.15 -9.06 19.11
N ILE A 118 8.12 -9.68 17.91
CA ILE A 118 7.51 -11.00 17.71
C ILE A 118 8.07 -12.00 18.72
N HIS A 119 9.39 -11.99 18.89
CA HIS A 119 10.07 -12.85 19.85
C HIS A 119 9.71 -12.56 21.31
N SER A 120 9.62 -11.29 21.67
CA SER A 120 9.37 -10.86 23.05
C SER A 120 7.96 -11.26 23.49
N THR A 121 6.98 -11.18 22.58
CA THR A 121 5.57 -11.47 22.86
C THR A 121 5.22 -12.95 22.63
N ARG A 122 6.03 -13.71 21.85
CA ARG A 122 5.78 -15.12 21.48
C ARG A 122 4.39 -15.39 20.90
N SER A 123 3.75 -14.37 20.34
CA SER A 123 2.40 -14.45 19.81
C SER A 123 2.29 -13.61 18.55
N SER A 124 1.45 -14.07 17.62
CA SER A 124 0.98 -13.29 16.47
C SER A 124 0.24 -12.02 16.88
N ASP A 125 -0.19 -11.91 18.14
CA ASP A 125 -0.93 -10.75 18.68
C ASP A 125 -0.17 -9.43 18.49
N PHE A 126 1.16 -9.43 18.63
CA PHE A 126 1.96 -8.22 18.39
C PHE A 126 1.78 -7.68 16.96
N LEU A 127 1.73 -8.56 15.96
CA LEU A 127 1.56 -8.15 14.56
C LEU A 127 0.19 -7.55 14.32
N GLU A 128 -0.83 -8.10 14.97
CA GLU A 128 -2.20 -7.61 14.91
C GLU A 128 -2.34 -6.24 15.59
N GLU A 129 -1.73 -6.06 16.76
CA GLU A 129 -1.69 -4.78 17.47
C GLU A 129 -0.95 -3.72 16.66
N GLU A 130 0.26 -4.02 16.17
CA GLU A 130 1.04 -3.10 15.34
C GLU A 130 0.29 -2.75 14.04
N ARG A 131 -0.43 -3.71 13.44
CA ARG A 131 -1.27 -3.46 12.26
C ARG A 131 -2.41 -2.51 12.60
N GLY A 132 -3.10 -2.76 13.71
CA GLY A 132 -4.16 -1.88 14.22
C GLY A 132 -3.66 -0.46 14.48
N GLU A 133 -2.47 -0.31 15.06
CA GLU A 133 -1.85 0.99 15.29
C GLU A 133 -1.50 1.72 13.99
N VAL A 134 -0.91 1.02 13.01
CA VAL A 134 -0.56 1.62 11.72
C VAL A 134 -1.81 2.06 10.96
N LEU A 135 -2.85 1.23 10.95
CA LEU A 135 -4.14 1.56 10.33
C LEU A 135 -4.84 2.74 11.03
N LYS A 136 -4.80 2.78 12.36
CA LYS A 136 -5.33 3.90 13.12
C LYS A 136 -4.62 5.20 12.76
N LYS A 137 -3.28 5.20 12.73
CA LYS A 137 -2.48 6.36 12.31
C LYS A 137 -2.81 6.77 10.87
N LEU A 138 -2.96 5.81 9.94
CA LEU A 138 -3.34 6.09 8.55
C LEU A 138 -4.74 6.71 8.40
N SER A 139 -5.66 6.44 9.34
CA SER A 139 -7.01 7.02 9.33
C SER A 139 -7.05 8.49 9.77
N ASP A 140 -5.96 9.00 10.36
CA ASP A 140 -5.86 10.38 10.82
C ASP A 140 -5.86 11.35 9.63
N ARG A 141 -6.84 12.25 9.58
CA ARG A 141 -7.01 13.24 8.49
C ARG A 141 -5.95 14.35 8.45
N VAL A 142 -5.06 14.40 9.44
CA VAL A 142 -4.08 15.50 9.62
C VAL A 142 -2.68 15.12 9.10
N LEU A 143 -2.53 13.95 8.47
CA LEU A 143 -1.23 13.49 7.99
C LEU A 143 -0.74 14.27 6.77
N THR A 144 0.55 14.58 6.77
CA THR A 144 1.23 15.06 5.56
C THR A 144 1.47 13.90 4.57
N PRO A 145 1.58 14.16 3.26
CA PRO A 145 1.84 13.10 2.27
C PRO A 145 3.11 12.29 2.57
N VAL A 146 4.15 12.94 3.10
CA VAL A 146 5.41 12.28 3.49
C VAL A 146 5.21 11.31 4.66
N GLN A 147 4.39 11.69 5.65
CA GLN A 147 4.05 10.83 6.77
C GLN A 147 3.16 9.66 6.33
N MET A 148 2.18 9.91 5.45
CA MET A 148 1.36 8.85 4.86
C MET A 148 2.22 7.82 4.12
N ASP A 149 3.12 8.27 3.23
CA ASP A 149 4.01 7.38 2.49
C ASP A 149 4.89 6.54 3.43
N LYS A 150 5.37 7.14 4.52
CA LYS A 150 6.16 6.44 5.55
C LYS A 150 5.34 5.36 6.25
N LEU A 151 4.10 5.64 6.63
CA LEU A 151 3.20 4.66 7.24
C LEU A 151 2.82 3.56 6.26
N ARG A 152 2.55 3.88 4.99
CA ARG A 152 2.28 2.89 3.94
C ARG A 152 3.45 1.94 3.71
N ARG A 153 4.70 2.44 3.67
CA ARG A 153 5.88 1.56 3.60
C ARG A 153 5.98 0.63 4.82
N LYS A 154 5.70 1.12 6.03
CA LYS A 154 5.66 0.27 7.23
C LYS A 154 4.56 -0.78 7.15
N GLN A 155 3.38 -0.40 6.69
CA GLN A 155 2.25 -1.31 6.45
C GLN A 155 2.64 -2.43 5.48
N ASN A 156 3.29 -2.10 4.36
CA ASN A 156 3.74 -3.08 3.37
C ASN A 156 4.74 -4.09 3.94
N ILE A 157 5.70 -3.61 4.75
CA ILE A 157 6.64 -4.49 5.47
C ILE A 157 5.88 -5.39 6.44
N LEU A 158 4.96 -4.82 7.23
CA LEU A 158 4.20 -5.56 8.22
C LEU A 158 3.32 -6.65 7.60
N HIS A 159 2.64 -6.36 6.48
CA HIS A 159 1.86 -7.34 5.73
C HIS A 159 2.74 -8.54 5.33
N LYS A 160 3.96 -8.28 4.85
CA LYS A 160 4.90 -9.37 4.50
C LYS A 160 5.20 -10.27 5.70
N PHE A 161 5.43 -9.71 6.89
CA PHE A 161 5.66 -10.52 8.11
C PHE A 161 4.43 -11.34 8.50
N ILE A 162 3.24 -10.77 8.39
CA ILE A 162 1.98 -11.45 8.69
C ILE A 162 1.77 -12.62 7.72
N ASP A 163 1.96 -12.40 6.42
CA ASP A 163 1.81 -13.43 5.39
C ASP A 163 2.77 -14.60 5.64
N GLU A 164 4.06 -14.33 5.87
CA GLU A 164 5.06 -15.37 6.09
C GLU A 164 4.81 -16.18 7.37
N ILE A 165 4.42 -15.51 8.45
CA ILE A 165 4.12 -16.20 9.72
C ILE A 165 2.83 -17.00 9.60
N ALA A 166 1.80 -16.47 8.93
CA ALA A 166 0.57 -17.21 8.66
C ALA A 166 0.86 -18.46 7.82
N MET A 167 1.64 -18.35 6.73
CA MET A 167 2.05 -19.50 5.92
C MET A 167 2.83 -20.53 6.74
N TYR A 168 3.77 -20.09 7.60
CA TYR A 168 4.49 -20.99 8.50
C TYR A 168 3.56 -21.75 9.45
N LEU A 169 2.59 -21.07 10.07
CA LEU A 169 1.64 -21.67 11.00
C LEU A 169 0.70 -22.66 10.30
N ILE A 170 0.20 -22.33 9.10
CA ILE A 170 -0.62 -23.21 8.27
C ILE A 170 0.14 -24.50 7.96
N ASN A 171 1.39 -24.38 7.49
CA ASN A 171 2.25 -25.51 7.16
C ASN A 171 2.57 -26.38 8.38
N LYS A 172 2.83 -25.75 9.54
CA LYS A 172 3.11 -26.46 10.80
C LYS A 172 1.91 -27.23 11.33
N ASN A 173 0.70 -26.71 11.13
CA ASN A 173 -0.54 -27.33 11.60
C ASN A 173 -1.11 -28.37 10.60
N GLY A 174 -0.46 -28.57 9.44
CA GLY A 174 -0.86 -29.57 8.46
C GLY A 174 -2.19 -29.27 7.76
N ILE A 175 -2.58 -27.99 7.68
CA ILE A 175 -3.77 -27.59 6.92
C ILE A 175 -3.37 -27.58 5.44
N ASP A 176 -3.76 -28.63 4.72
CA ASP A 176 -3.57 -28.71 3.26
C ASP A 176 -4.46 -27.66 2.57
N THR A 177 -3.83 -26.65 1.97
CA THR A 177 -4.50 -25.60 1.18
C THR A 177 -4.72 -26.01 -0.28
N SER A 178 -4.50 -27.27 -0.65
CA SER A 178 -4.76 -27.79 -2.01
C SER A 178 -6.25 -27.84 -2.41
N LEU A 179 -7.18 -27.52 -1.50
CA LEU A 179 -8.61 -27.37 -1.78
C LEU A 179 -8.99 -25.96 -2.29
N GLY A 180 -8.22 -25.44 -3.26
CA GLY A 180 -8.57 -24.27 -4.07
C GLY A 180 -9.26 -24.63 -5.40
N GLY A 181 -9.61 -25.90 -5.60
CA GLY A 181 -10.28 -26.43 -6.79
C GLY A 181 -11.46 -27.32 -6.41
N MET A 182 -12.40 -26.78 -5.62
CA MET A 182 -13.71 -27.39 -5.46
C MET A 182 -14.63 -26.66 -6.44
N GLU A 183 -14.73 -27.19 -7.67
CA GLU A 183 -15.87 -26.91 -8.54
C GLU A 183 -17.12 -27.45 -7.83
N ASP A 184 -17.71 -26.66 -6.94
CA ASP A 184 -19.04 -26.94 -6.40
C ASP A 184 -20.09 -26.51 -7.45
N PRO A 185 -20.82 -27.44 -8.09
CA PRO A 185 -21.77 -27.08 -9.15
C PRO A 185 -23.08 -26.48 -8.64
N SER A 186 -23.28 -26.22 -7.33
CA SER A 186 -24.61 -25.94 -6.77
C SER A 186 -24.87 -24.51 -6.31
N TRP A 187 -24.26 -23.50 -6.96
CA TRP A 187 -24.65 -22.10 -6.75
C TRP A 187 -25.71 -21.60 -7.73
N GLN A 188 -26.00 -22.33 -8.81
CA GLN A 188 -27.03 -21.94 -9.79
C GLN A 188 -28.45 -22.17 -9.27
N ASP A 189 -28.65 -23.14 -8.38
CA ASP A 189 -29.99 -23.46 -7.86
C ASP A 189 -30.46 -22.47 -6.78
N ALA A 190 -29.53 -21.80 -6.09
CA ALA A 190 -29.85 -20.84 -5.01
C ALA A 190 -30.42 -19.50 -5.53
N PHE A 191 -30.25 -19.18 -6.82
CA PHE A 191 -30.76 -17.96 -7.45
C PHE A 191 -32.04 -18.17 -8.28
N SER A 192 -32.57 -19.40 -8.32
CA SER A 192 -33.80 -19.72 -9.05
C SER A 192 -35.09 -19.53 -8.24
N GLY A 193 -34.97 -19.18 -6.95
CA GLY A 193 -36.11 -18.83 -6.10
C GLY A 193 -36.75 -17.51 -6.56
N SER A 194 -37.99 -17.61 -7.05
CA SER A 194 -38.80 -16.49 -7.54
C SER A 194 -38.82 -15.29 -6.60
N PHE A 195 -38.41 -14.13 -7.13
CA PHE A 195 -38.53 -12.82 -6.51
C PHE A 195 -40.01 -12.46 -6.34
N GLU A 196 -40.58 -12.68 -5.15
CA GLU A 196 -41.90 -12.12 -4.81
C GLU A 196 -41.79 -10.60 -4.72
N THR A 197 -42.49 -9.91 -5.62
CA THR A 197 -42.55 -8.45 -5.65
C THR A 197 -43.26 -7.92 -4.42
N PHE A 198 -42.57 -7.06 -3.68
CA PHE A 198 -43.08 -6.37 -2.50
C PHE A 198 -44.17 -5.34 -2.91
N ASP A 199 -45.44 -5.66 -2.62
CA ASP A 199 -46.59 -4.80 -2.88
C ASP A 199 -46.65 -3.63 -1.87
N THR A 200 -46.49 -2.40 -2.34
CA THR A 200 -46.42 -1.17 -1.52
C THR A 200 -47.79 -0.55 -1.22
N SER A 201 -48.90 -1.24 -1.48
CA SER A 201 -50.25 -0.65 -1.37
C SER A 201 -50.89 -0.67 0.03
N LYS A 202 -50.22 -1.13 1.10
CA LYS A 202 -50.84 -1.28 2.43
C LYS A 202 -50.11 -0.61 3.58
N THR A 203 -50.06 0.72 3.61
CA THR A 203 -49.95 1.49 4.87
C THR A 203 -50.50 2.91 4.73
N THR A 204 -51.80 3.05 4.42
CA THR A 204 -52.54 4.27 4.75
C THR A 204 -53.17 4.10 6.12
N LYS A 205 -52.53 4.61 7.18
CA LYS A 205 -53.22 4.94 8.44
C LYS A 205 -52.99 6.41 8.77
N GLN A 206 -54.08 7.14 8.65
CA GLN A 206 -54.25 8.57 8.88
C GLN A 206 -53.79 8.97 10.29
N LYS A 207 -52.92 9.98 10.38
CA LYS A 207 -52.76 10.78 11.61
C LYS A 207 -53.51 12.09 11.41
N LYS A 208 -54.69 12.16 12.04
CA LYS A 208 -55.52 13.35 12.24
C LYS A 208 -54.69 14.43 12.95
N ILE A 209 -54.52 15.58 12.32
CA ILE A 209 -54.00 16.80 12.96
C ILE A 209 -55.23 17.60 13.39
N THR A 210 -55.47 17.64 14.70
CA THR A 210 -56.44 18.55 15.31
C THR A 210 -55.85 19.96 15.36
N LYS A 211 -56.49 20.89 14.63
CA LYS A 211 -56.41 22.32 14.86
C LYS A 211 -57.02 22.66 16.22
N HIS A 212 -56.35 23.49 17.00
CA HIS A 212 -57.00 24.43 17.91
C HIS A 212 -56.37 25.80 17.68
N GLU A 213 -57.23 26.72 17.26
CA GLU A 213 -57.02 28.16 17.10
C GLU A 213 -57.13 28.86 18.47
N GLU A 214 -56.34 29.93 18.59
CA GLU A 214 -56.59 31.20 19.30
C GLU A 214 -56.66 31.24 20.84
N LEU A 215 -55.63 31.88 21.43
CA LEU A 215 -55.71 33.22 22.04
C LEU A 215 -54.29 33.79 22.25
#